data_AF-A0A3N5SSC3-F1
#
_entry.id   AF-A0A3N5SSC3-F1
#
_cell.length_a   1.000
_cell.length_b   1.000
_cell.length_c   1.000
_cell.angle_alpha   90.00
_cell.angle_beta   90.00
_cell.angle_gamma   90.00
#
_symmetry.space_group_name_H-M   'P 1'
#
loop_
_entity.id
_entity.type
_entity.pdbx_description
1 polymer ?
#
loop_
_entity_poly.entity_id
_entity_poly.type
_entity_poly.pdbx_seq_one_letter_code
_entity_poly.pdbx_strand_id
1 'polypeptide(L)'
;MVAIPPLVDYPNHLARMHILVNGAQSESLGRFYAVSWSVIPNLAMDIIVPALVNFMPLEIAGKVFVTLILALLATGSLALHYTIHKRFSPWPLLVFLFLYNGVFLFGMVNYLFGIGLCLWAIAAWIETRKYGHSARVVLFYATCVILFFAHLSAMGVYVLSVI
;
A
#
# COMPACT_ATOMS: atom_id res chain seq x y z
N MET A 1 19.94 13.55 -6.22
CA MET A 1 18.62 12.93 -5.96
C MET A 1 17.55 14.00 -6.08
N VAL A 2 16.38 13.70 -6.63
CA VAL A 2 15.26 14.67 -6.72
C VAL A 2 14.72 14.93 -5.30
N ALA A 3 14.40 16.19 -4.99
CA ALA A 3 13.91 16.58 -3.67
C ALA A 3 12.58 15.87 -3.34
N ILE A 4 11.62 15.90 -4.27
CA ILE A 4 10.27 15.35 -4.13
C ILE A 4 9.92 14.52 -5.39
N PRO A 5 9.43 13.28 -5.26
CA PRO A 5 8.87 12.52 -6.38
C PRO A 5 7.84 13.35 -7.18
N PRO A 6 7.90 13.38 -8.52
CA PRO A 6 7.04 14.22 -9.35
C PRO A 6 5.64 13.58 -9.53
N LEU A 7 4.97 13.25 -8.42
CA LEU A 7 3.58 12.79 -8.42
C LEU A 7 2.69 13.94 -7.97
N VAL A 8 1.55 14.12 -8.65
CA VAL A 8 0.68 15.29 -8.50
C VAL A 8 0.26 15.52 -7.05
N ASP A 9 -0.22 14.48 -6.37
CA ASP A 9 -0.73 14.58 -5.00
C ASP A 9 0.33 14.29 -3.91
N TYR A 10 1.54 13.88 -4.29
CA TYR A 10 2.58 13.52 -3.31
C TYR A 10 2.99 14.67 -2.37
N PRO A 11 3.06 15.94 -2.80
CA PRO A 11 3.27 17.05 -1.88
C PRO A 11 2.21 17.15 -0.78
N ASN A 12 0.93 16.88 -1.10
CA ASN A 12 -0.15 16.87 -0.11
C ASN A 12 0.02 15.72 0.89
N HIS A 13 0.39 14.53 0.41
CA HIS A 13 0.71 13.40 1.29
C HIS A 13 1.87 13.73 2.23
N LEU A 14 2.95 14.32 1.71
CA LEU A 14 4.12 14.67 2.51
C LEU A 14 3.79 15.75 3.55
N ALA A 15 2.98 16.75 3.18
CA ALA A 15 2.47 17.77 4.11
C ALA A 15 1.60 17.15 5.22
N ARG A 16 0.71 16.22 4.86
CA ARG A 16 -0.10 15.47 5.84
C ARG A 16 0.78 14.69 6.81
N MET A 17 1.81 13.98 6.32
CA MET A 17 2.75 13.26 7.19
C MET A 17 3.56 14.21 8.07
N HIS A 18 3.94 15.38 7.55
CA HIS A 18 4.62 16.41 8.34
C HIS A 18 3.75 16.90 9.50
N ILE A 19 2.46 17.15 9.25
CA ILE A 19 1.48 17.54 10.28
C ILE A 19 1.26 16.41 11.29
N LEU A 20 1.15 15.16 10.84
CA LEU A 20 0.96 14.02 11.75
C LEU A 20 2.14 13.84 12.71
N VAL A 21 3.36 14.00 12.22
CA VAL A 21 4.58 13.82 13.02
C VAL A 21 4.86 15.02 13.92
N ASN A 22 4.71 16.24 13.41
CA ASN A 22 5.19 17.46 14.08
C ASN A 22 4.07 18.35 14.64
N GLY A 23 2.81 18.11 14.25
CA GLY A 23 1.70 19.01 14.52
C GLY A 23 1.44 19.24 16.01
N ALA A 24 1.59 18.20 16.84
CA ALA A 24 1.42 18.31 18.28
C ALA A 24 2.47 19.20 18.97
N GLN A 25 3.63 19.38 18.35
CA GLN A 25 4.75 20.15 18.90
C GLN A 25 4.87 21.56 18.29
N SER A 26 4.10 21.84 17.23
CA SER A 26 4.18 23.08 16.47
C SER A 26 2.98 23.97 16.76
N GLU A 27 3.22 25.09 17.45
CA GLU A 27 2.17 26.08 17.74
C GLU A 27 1.53 26.63 16.46
N SER A 28 2.33 26.83 15.40
CA SER A 28 1.82 27.33 14.13
C SER A 28 0.93 26.32 13.42
N LEU A 29 1.29 25.03 13.43
CA LEU A 29 0.44 23.98 12.85
C LEU A 29 -0.82 23.73 13.69
N GLY A 30 -0.69 23.70 15.01
CA GLY A 30 -1.80 23.45 15.93
C GLY A 30 -2.90 24.52 15.90
N ARG A 31 -2.61 25.72 15.38
CA ARG A 31 -3.63 26.77 15.13
C ARG A 31 -4.55 26.46 13.96
N PHE A 32 -4.07 25.72 12.95
CA PHE A 32 -4.80 25.47 11.70
C PHE A 32 -5.20 24.01 11.50
N TYR A 33 -4.52 23.08 12.17
CA TYR A 33 -4.72 21.64 11.98
C TYR A 33 -4.88 20.92 13.31
N ALA A 34 -5.85 20.01 13.36
CA ALA A 34 -6.04 19.05 14.43
C ALA A 34 -6.05 17.63 13.86
N VAL A 35 -5.32 16.72 14.50
CA VAL A 35 -5.30 15.31 14.11
C VAL A 35 -6.53 14.63 14.73
N SER A 36 -7.42 14.14 13.87
CA SER A 36 -8.59 13.36 14.27
C SER A 36 -8.52 11.98 13.63
N TRP A 37 -8.20 10.97 14.44
CA TRP A 37 -8.15 9.59 13.97
C TRP A 37 -9.56 9.03 13.78
N SER A 38 -9.76 8.31 12.69
CA SER A 38 -11.02 7.65 12.37
C SER A 38 -10.73 6.34 11.66
N VAL A 39 -11.61 5.35 11.84
CA VAL A 39 -11.50 4.06 11.14
C VAL A 39 -12.03 4.25 9.71
N ILE A 40 -11.13 4.64 8.82
CA ILE A 40 -11.41 4.84 7.41
C ILE A 40 -10.47 3.98 6.56
N PRO A 41 -10.90 3.56 5.37
CA PRO A 41 -9.95 3.08 4.38
C PRO A 41 -9.02 4.24 4.01
N ASN A 42 -7.80 3.97 3.54
CA ASN A 42 -6.80 4.97 3.12
C ASN A 42 -5.86 5.45 4.25
N LEU A 43 -5.38 4.54 5.11
CA LEU A 43 -4.48 4.82 6.24
C LEU A 43 -3.08 4.18 6.13
N ALA A 44 -2.76 3.48 5.03
CA ALA A 44 -1.47 2.79 4.90
C ALA A 44 -0.27 3.75 5.09
N MET A 45 -0.23 4.86 4.36
CA MET A 45 0.85 5.85 4.50
C MET A 45 0.87 6.48 5.89
N ASP A 46 -0.29 6.83 6.45
CA ASP A 46 -0.47 7.41 7.78
C ASP A 46 0.07 6.52 8.91
N ILE A 47 0.08 5.20 8.71
CA ILE A 47 0.64 4.24 9.67
C ILE A 47 2.13 4.03 9.40
N ILE A 48 2.49 3.79 8.14
CA ILE A 48 3.83 3.33 7.77
C ILE A 48 4.85 4.47 7.78
N VAL A 49 4.53 5.64 7.21
CA VAL A 49 5.51 6.73 7.08
C VAL A 49 5.87 7.32 8.44
N PRO A 50 4.94 7.66 9.35
CA PRO A 50 5.32 8.13 10.69
C PRO A 50 6.14 7.11 11.48
N ALA A 51 5.89 5.80 11.30
CA ALA A 51 6.72 4.76 11.89
C ALA A 51 8.16 4.79 11.35
N LEU A 52 8.33 4.95 10.03
CA LEU A 52 9.63 5.08 9.39
C LEU A 52 10.39 6.35 9.82
N VAL A 53 9.67 7.45 10.09
CA VAL A 53 10.29 8.72 10.51
C VAL A 53 11.08 8.60 11.81
N ASN A 54 10.78 7.63 12.66
CA ASN A 54 11.58 7.35 13.86
C ASN A 54 13.01 6.89 13.54
N PHE A 55 13.28 6.47 12.29
CA PHE A 55 14.56 5.91 11.87
C PHE A 55 15.23 6.72 10.74
N MET A 56 14.49 7.61 10.07
CA MET A 56 15.00 8.37 8.92
C MET A 56 14.24 9.68 8.72
N PRO A 57 14.80 10.67 7.99
CA PRO A 57 14.08 11.89 7.62
C PRO A 57 12.77 11.61 6.85
N LEU A 58 11.78 12.49 7.03
CA LEU A 58 10.44 12.35 6.43
C LEU A 58 10.48 12.23 4.90
N GLU A 59 11.35 12.97 4.24
CA GLU A 59 11.50 12.95 2.78
C GLU A 59 12.01 11.59 2.29
N ILE A 60 12.86 10.94 3.10
CA ILE A 60 13.37 9.59 2.83
C ILE A 60 12.28 8.57 3.12
N ALA A 61 11.57 8.68 4.25
CA ALA A 61 10.47 7.78 4.60
C ALA A 61 9.37 7.74 3.52
N GLY A 62 8.99 8.89 2.96
CA GLY A 62 8.03 8.94 1.86
C GLY A 62 8.55 8.29 0.57
N LYS A 63 9.83 8.47 0.23
CA LYS A 63 10.46 7.80 -0.93
C LYS A 63 10.56 6.30 -0.75
N VAL A 64 10.87 5.84 0.46
CA VAL A 64 10.87 4.42 0.84
C VAL A 64 9.47 3.84 0.65
N PHE A 65 8.42 4.55 1.09
CA PHE A 65 7.04 4.12 0.89
C PHE A 65 6.67 4.01 -0.59
N VAL A 66 7.03 4.99 -1.43
CA VAL A 66 6.83 4.92 -2.89
C VAL A 66 7.58 3.75 -3.51
N THR A 67 8.81 3.48 -3.08
CA THR A 67 9.60 2.35 -3.55
C THR A 67 8.95 1.02 -3.16
N LEU A 68 8.41 0.93 -1.94
CA LEU A 68 7.69 -0.23 -1.44
C LEU A 68 6.43 -0.52 -2.27
N ILE A 69 5.69 0.51 -2.71
CA ILE A 69 4.54 0.35 -3.61
C ILE A 69 4.98 -0.34 -4.91
N LEU A 70 6.02 0.16 -5.57
CA LEU A 70 6.52 -0.39 -6.82
C LEU A 70 7.02 -1.84 -6.63
N ALA A 71 7.73 -2.09 -5.53
CA ALA A 71 8.20 -3.42 -5.18
C ALA A 71 7.03 -4.38 -4.95
N LEU A 72 5.98 -3.99 -4.22
CA LEU A 72 4.80 -4.81 -3.98
C LEU A 72 4.02 -5.11 -5.26
N LEU A 73 3.83 -4.13 -6.14
CA LEU A 73 3.14 -4.34 -7.42
C LEU A 73 3.92 -5.31 -8.31
N ALA A 74 5.24 -5.13 -8.43
CA ALA A 74 6.08 -6.00 -9.22
C ALA A 74 6.10 -7.42 -8.63
N THR A 75 6.51 -7.55 -7.36
CA THR A 75 6.65 -8.86 -6.72
C THR A 75 5.33 -9.59 -6.55
N GLY A 76 4.23 -8.88 -6.26
CA GLY A 76 2.89 -9.46 -6.16
C GLY A 76 2.41 -10.02 -7.50
N SER A 77 2.67 -9.31 -8.60
CA SER A 77 2.37 -9.81 -9.96
C SER A 77 3.16 -11.07 -10.29
N LEU A 78 4.46 -11.09 -9.94
CA LEU A 78 5.33 -12.25 -10.13
C LEU A 78 4.87 -13.43 -9.27
N ALA A 79 4.56 -13.20 -7.99
CA ALA A 79 4.09 -14.22 -7.07
C ALA A 79 2.77 -14.83 -7.54
N LEU A 80 1.81 -14.01 -7.95
CA LEU A 80 0.52 -14.47 -8.45
C LEU A 80 0.68 -15.33 -9.72
N HIS A 81 1.49 -14.90 -10.69
CA HIS A 81 1.78 -15.72 -11.86
C HIS A 81 2.42 -17.05 -11.48
N TYR A 82 3.43 -17.04 -10.60
CA TYR A 82 4.09 -18.27 -10.16
C TYR A 82 3.11 -19.20 -9.45
N THR A 83 2.24 -18.70 -8.59
CA THR A 83 1.24 -19.51 -7.89
C THR A 83 0.23 -20.14 -8.85
N ILE A 84 -0.20 -19.44 -9.90
CA ILE A 84 -1.15 -19.98 -10.90
C ILE A 84 -0.48 -20.99 -11.83
N HIS A 85 0.71 -20.68 -12.35
CA HIS A 85 1.34 -21.48 -13.40
C HIS A 85 2.40 -22.47 -12.89
N LYS A 86 2.82 -22.34 -11.64
CA LYS A 86 3.86 -23.15 -10.98
C LYS A 86 5.18 -23.24 -11.77
N ARG A 87 5.51 -22.18 -12.51
CA ARG A 87 6.72 -22.08 -13.33
C ARG A 87 7.23 -20.65 -13.41
N PHE A 88 8.53 -20.51 -13.58
CA PHE A 88 9.15 -19.23 -13.93
C PHE A 88 8.87 -18.89 -15.39
N SER A 89 8.65 -17.61 -15.65
CA SER A 89 8.29 -17.08 -16.95
C SER A 89 8.73 -15.62 -17.03
N PRO A 90 9.14 -15.13 -18.21
CA PRO A 90 9.40 -13.71 -18.41
C PRO A 90 8.10 -12.88 -18.50
N TRP A 91 6.94 -13.50 -18.76
CA TRP A 91 5.68 -12.77 -18.98
C TRP A 91 5.29 -11.80 -17.84
N PRO A 92 5.44 -12.13 -16.55
CA PRO A 92 5.14 -11.21 -15.45
C PRO A 92 6.02 -9.96 -15.42
N LEU A 93 7.19 -9.98 -16.09
CA LEU A 93 8.06 -8.81 -16.16
C LEU A 93 7.43 -7.66 -16.97
N LEU A 94 6.38 -7.94 -17.75
CA LEU A 94 5.59 -6.87 -18.38
C LEU A 94 5.01 -5.89 -17.36
N VAL A 95 4.83 -6.28 -16.09
CA VAL A 95 4.41 -5.38 -15.01
C VAL A 95 5.26 -4.11 -14.94
N PHE A 96 6.56 -4.19 -15.21
CA PHE A 96 7.47 -3.05 -15.15
C PHE A 96 7.12 -1.96 -16.17
N LEU A 97 6.49 -2.33 -17.30
CA LEU A 97 5.99 -1.36 -18.29
C LEU A 97 4.76 -0.59 -17.79
N PHE A 98 4.00 -1.18 -16.86
CA PHE A 98 2.76 -0.61 -16.33
C PHE A 98 2.93 0.07 -14.97
N LEU A 99 4.10 -0.06 -14.32
CA LEU A 99 4.35 0.59 -13.03
C LEU A 99 4.24 2.12 -13.13
N TYR A 100 4.74 2.70 -14.22
CA TYR A 100 4.66 4.14 -14.47
C TYR A 100 3.39 4.48 -15.28
N ASN A 101 2.26 4.53 -14.59
CA ASN A 101 0.95 4.80 -15.18
C ASN A 101 0.30 6.08 -14.59
N GLY A 102 -0.83 6.50 -15.15
CA GLY A 102 -1.55 7.70 -14.73
C GLY A 102 -1.98 7.70 -13.24
N VAL A 103 -2.33 6.55 -12.68
CA VAL A 103 -2.72 6.41 -11.27
C VAL A 103 -1.52 6.63 -10.34
N PHE A 104 -0.35 6.11 -10.74
CA PHE A 104 0.91 6.36 -10.04
C PHE A 104 1.30 7.84 -10.11
N LEU A 105 1.27 8.42 -11.31
CA LEU A 105 1.58 9.83 -11.55
C LEU A 105 0.65 10.78 -10.79
N PHE A 106 -0.62 10.42 -10.64
CA PHE A 106 -1.56 11.22 -9.86
C PHE A 106 -1.24 11.20 -8.36
N GLY A 107 -0.56 10.16 -7.85
CA GLY A 107 -0.20 10.04 -6.44
C GLY A 107 -1.22 9.25 -5.61
N MET A 108 -1.95 8.30 -6.21
CA MET A 108 -2.89 7.42 -5.50
C MET A 108 -2.16 6.33 -4.70
N VAL A 109 -1.29 6.75 -3.77
CA VAL A 109 -0.26 5.91 -3.14
C VAL A 109 -0.83 4.77 -2.29
N ASN A 110 -1.81 5.05 -1.45
CA ASN A 110 -2.47 4.05 -0.60
C ASN A 110 -3.29 3.05 -1.42
N TYR A 111 -3.94 3.51 -2.49
CA TYR A 111 -4.62 2.64 -3.45
C TYR A 111 -3.64 1.64 -4.07
N LEU A 112 -2.53 2.13 -4.63
CA LEU A 112 -1.53 1.29 -5.27
C LEU A 112 -0.82 0.36 -4.29
N PHE A 113 -0.54 0.84 -3.06
CA PHE A 113 -0.04 0.02 -1.97
C PHE A 113 -1.01 -1.13 -1.67
N GLY A 114 -2.31 -0.82 -1.55
CA GLY A 114 -3.37 -1.81 -1.35
C GLY A 114 -3.46 -2.81 -2.50
N ILE A 115 -3.36 -2.39 -3.76
CA ILE A 115 -3.36 -3.30 -4.92
C ILE A 115 -2.14 -4.22 -4.90
N GLY A 116 -0.95 -3.71 -4.58
CA GLY A 116 0.25 -4.52 -4.43
C GLY A 116 0.10 -5.60 -3.33
N LEU A 117 -0.46 -5.23 -2.18
CA LEU A 117 -0.81 -6.20 -1.12
C LEU A 117 -1.89 -7.19 -1.57
N CYS A 118 -2.89 -6.73 -2.32
CA CYS A 118 -3.98 -7.55 -2.83
C CYS A 118 -3.46 -8.66 -3.76
N LEU A 119 -2.50 -8.37 -4.64
CA LEU A 119 -1.88 -9.38 -5.50
C LEU A 119 -1.19 -10.49 -4.69
N TRP A 120 -0.42 -10.11 -3.67
CA TRP A 120 0.19 -11.05 -2.73
C TRP A 120 -0.87 -11.84 -1.94
N ALA A 121 -1.94 -11.19 -1.51
CA ALA A 121 -3.04 -11.82 -0.79
C ALA A 121 -3.76 -12.87 -1.64
N ILE A 122 -4.03 -12.59 -2.92
CA ILE A 122 -4.64 -13.55 -3.85
C ILE A 122 -3.68 -14.73 -4.07
N ALA A 123 -2.39 -14.48 -4.28
CA ALA A 123 -1.39 -15.54 -4.40
C ALA A 123 -1.37 -16.43 -3.15
N ALA A 124 -1.32 -15.84 -1.96
CA ALA A 124 -1.37 -16.57 -0.70
C ALA A 124 -2.68 -17.36 -0.54
N TRP A 125 -3.82 -16.76 -0.90
CA TRP A 125 -5.13 -17.42 -0.84
C TRP A 125 -5.17 -18.72 -1.65
N ILE A 126 -4.61 -18.72 -2.87
CA ILE A 126 -4.56 -19.90 -3.74
C ILE A 126 -3.77 -21.04 -3.08
N GLU A 127 -2.65 -20.74 -2.41
CA GLU A 127 -1.82 -21.76 -1.73
C GLU A 127 -2.50 -22.34 -0.47
N THR A 128 -3.46 -21.62 0.13
CA THR A 128 -4.18 -22.07 1.34
C THR A 128 -5.26 -23.11 1.06
N ARG A 129 -5.45 -23.56 -0.20
CA ARG A 129 -6.49 -24.56 -0.57
C ARG A 129 -6.41 -25.87 0.24
N LYS A 130 -5.23 -26.23 0.73
CA LYS A 130 -5.00 -27.41 1.58
C LYS A 130 -5.37 -27.20 3.05
N TYR A 131 -5.64 -25.96 3.48
CA TYR A 131 -5.99 -25.65 4.86
C TYR A 131 -7.45 -25.98 5.13
N GLY A 132 -7.77 -26.28 6.40
CA GLY A 132 -9.15 -26.48 6.85
C GLY A 132 -10.00 -25.22 6.70
N HIS A 133 -11.32 -25.40 6.60
CA HIS A 133 -12.28 -24.32 6.36
C HIS A 133 -12.13 -23.16 7.36
N SER A 134 -12.08 -23.45 8.66
CA SER A 134 -11.97 -22.42 9.71
C SER A 134 -10.70 -21.58 9.58
N ALA A 135 -9.56 -22.20 9.26
CA ALA A 135 -8.30 -21.47 9.06
C ALA A 135 -8.39 -20.52 7.86
N ARG A 136 -9.01 -20.95 6.76
CA ARG A 136 -9.23 -20.09 5.58
C ARG A 136 -10.17 -18.93 5.88
N VAL A 137 -11.23 -19.16 6.66
CA VAL A 137 -12.14 -18.08 7.10
C VAL A 137 -11.39 -17.02 7.91
N VAL A 138 -10.58 -17.43 8.89
CA VAL A 138 -9.76 -16.49 9.69
C VAL A 138 -8.79 -15.70 8.81
N LEU A 139 -8.07 -16.38 7.90
CA LEU A 139 -7.14 -15.72 6.98
C LEU A 139 -7.86 -14.74 6.05
N PHE A 140 -9.05 -15.08 5.56
CA PHE A 140 -9.86 -14.19 4.73
C PHE A 140 -10.21 -12.90 5.46
N TYR A 141 -10.78 -13.00 6.66
CA TYR A 141 -11.15 -11.82 7.45
C TYR A 141 -9.94 -10.98 7.84
N ALA A 142 -8.86 -11.61 8.29
CA ALA A 142 -7.62 -10.90 8.62
C ALA A 142 -7.07 -10.12 7.42
N THR A 143 -7.07 -10.74 6.23
CA THR A 143 -6.65 -10.11 4.99
C THR A 143 -7.56 -8.95 4.61
N CYS A 144 -8.88 -9.09 4.73
CA CYS A 144 -9.83 -8.01 4.48
C CYS A 144 -9.59 -6.81 5.40
N VAL A 145 -9.32 -7.03 6.69
CA VAL A 145 -9.01 -5.95 7.64
C VAL A 145 -7.73 -5.22 7.25
N ILE A 146 -6.66 -5.97 6.90
CA ILE A 146 -5.39 -5.37 6.46
C ILE A 146 -5.61 -4.54 5.19
N LEU A 147 -6.30 -5.10 4.19
CA LEU A 147 -6.57 -4.41 2.93
C LEU A 147 -7.52 -3.22 3.09
N PHE A 148 -8.47 -3.27 4.04
CA PHE A 148 -9.34 -2.15 4.37
C PHE A 148 -8.52 -0.93 4.79
N PHE A 149 -7.60 -1.09 5.74
CA PHE A 149 -6.73 -0.01 6.19
C PHE A 149 -5.78 0.50 5.08
N ALA A 150 -5.39 -0.36 4.14
CA ALA A 150 -4.68 0.09 2.95
C ALA A 150 -5.59 0.91 2.02
N HIS A 151 -6.61 0.29 1.44
CA HIS A 151 -7.61 0.96 0.60
C HIS A 151 -8.85 0.08 0.36
N LEU A 152 -10.05 0.66 0.40
CA LEU A 152 -11.31 -0.08 0.26
C LEU A 152 -11.43 -0.82 -1.07
N SER A 153 -11.02 -0.21 -2.18
CA SER A 153 -11.06 -0.86 -3.49
C SER A 153 -10.15 -2.08 -3.58
N ALA A 154 -9.00 -2.08 -2.89
CA ALA A 154 -8.09 -3.21 -2.89
C ALA A 154 -8.70 -4.40 -2.14
N MET A 155 -9.38 -4.14 -1.02
CA MET A 155 -10.20 -5.13 -0.33
C MET A 155 -11.31 -5.66 -1.26
N GLY A 156 -12.02 -4.77 -1.96
CA GLY A 156 -13.07 -5.18 -2.90
C GLY A 156 -12.57 -6.10 -4.02
N VAL A 157 -11.43 -5.76 -4.64
CA VAL A 157 -10.78 -6.63 -5.65
C VAL A 157 -10.41 -7.98 -5.06
N TYR A 158 -9.86 -8.02 -3.85
CA TYR A 158 -9.51 -9.27 -3.18
C TYR A 158 -10.76 -10.14 -2.98
N VAL A 159 -11.80 -9.60 -2.35
CA VAL A 159 -13.05 -10.32 -2.06
C VAL A 159 -13.66 -10.91 -3.34
N LEU A 160 -13.74 -10.13 -4.42
CA LEU A 160 -14.28 -10.60 -5.70
C LEU A 160 -13.41 -11.67 -6.38
N SER A 161 -12.11 -11.72 -6.07
CA SER A 161 -11.17 -12.66 -6.68
C SER A 161 -11.13 -14.03 -5.98
N VAL A 162 -11.65 -14.12 -4.75
CA VAL A 162 -11.46 -15.28 -3.87
C VAL A 162 -12.74 -16.00 -3.46
N ILE A 163 -13.90 -15.42 -3.79
CA ILE A 163 -15.23 -16.05 -3.72
C ILE A 163 -15.41 -16.94 -4.95
#